data_AF-A0A117LKX0-F1
#
_entry.id   AF-A0A117LKX0-F1
#
_cell.length_a   1.000
_cell.length_b   1.000
_cell.length_c   1.000
_cell.angle_alpha   90.00
_cell.angle_beta   90.00
_cell.angle_gamma   90.00
#
_symmetry.space_group_name_H-M   'P 1'
#
loop_
_entity.id
_entity.type
_entity.pdbx_description
1 polymer ?
#
loop_
_entity_poly.entity_id
_entity_poly.type
_entity_poly.pdbx_seq_one_letter_code
_entity_poly.pdbx_strand_id
1 'polypeptide(L)'
;MKQLMTRIFISILIMAITGFAADPFQEGSPKTWPQSRVDRFYNALKKQGEVMDRPTPRSAVLSGNQIRTLVFDFGSIGAPGREPSLEWPIYSYHGYGYEFGPLVGVEVPVDTNGYFLPYVNDGNGNYVIDETNPLYDTTYHIINDGLLDGGAPGASEELSPDNEPWGWQPLDNYANPASESIPLSHKPDTWPSSWNNQWPGTYKAN
;
A
#
# COMPACT_ATOMS: atom_id res chain seq x y z
N MET A 1 -14.38 -63.89 30.26
CA MET A 1 -13.60 -62.78 30.85
C MET A 1 -12.31 -62.47 30.06
N LYS A 2 -12.35 -62.31 28.73
CA LYS A 2 -11.19 -61.83 27.94
C LYS A 2 -11.58 -61.23 26.57
N GLN A 3 -12.81 -60.71 26.46
CA GLN A 3 -13.39 -60.20 25.20
C GLN A 3 -14.31 -58.98 25.47
N LEU A 4 -14.07 -58.22 26.55
CA LEU A 4 -14.89 -57.04 26.92
C LEU A 4 -14.08 -55.89 27.54
N MET A 5 -12.76 -55.82 27.29
CA MET A 5 -11.88 -54.74 27.77
C MET A 5 -10.93 -54.20 26.68
N THR A 6 -11.42 -54.07 25.44
CA THR A 6 -10.59 -53.55 24.33
C THR A 6 -11.34 -52.57 23.44
N ARG A 7 -12.37 -51.88 23.96
CA ARG A 7 -13.13 -50.87 23.20
C ARG A 7 -13.56 -49.63 23.98
N ILE A 8 -12.88 -49.31 25.08
CA ILE A 8 -13.04 -48.02 25.76
C ILE A 8 -11.64 -47.59 26.22
N PHE A 9 -10.83 -47.05 25.31
CA PHE A 9 -9.62 -46.26 25.63
C PHE A 9 -8.99 -45.67 24.35
N ILE A 10 -9.78 -45.03 23.47
CA ILE A 10 -9.26 -44.04 22.50
C ILE A 10 -10.30 -42.94 22.36
N SER A 11 -10.57 -42.23 23.45
CA SER A 11 -11.44 -41.06 23.45
C SER A 11 -10.88 -40.04 24.42
N ILE A 12 -9.78 -39.38 24.03
CA ILE A 12 -9.25 -38.06 24.46
C ILE A 12 -7.75 -38.07 24.12
N LEU A 13 -7.43 -37.86 22.85
CA LEU A 13 -6.19 -37.21 22.46
C LEU A 13 -6.34 -36.62 21.05
N ILE A 14 -7.24 -35.67 20.91
CA ILE A 14 -7.08 -34.61 19.92
C ILE A 14 -7.27 -33.32 20.71
N MET A 15 -6.31 -33.05 21.60
CA MET A 15 -6.05 -31.67 21.97
C MET A 15 -5.51 -31.06 20.68
N ALA A 16 -6.36 -30.34 19.96
CA ALA A 16 -5.93 -29.52 18.85
C ALA A 16 -4.85 -28.59 19.41
N ILE A 17 -3.59 -28.94 19.20
CA ILE A 17 -2.51 -27.99 19.24
C ILE A 17 -2.77 -27.11 18.03
N THR A 18 -3.67 -26.14 18.18
CA THR A 18 -3.58 -24.90 17.41
C THR A 18 -2.30 -24.25 17.90
N GLY A 19 -1.16 -24.74 17.40
CA GLY A 19 0.03 -23.92 17.38
C GLY A 19 -0.39 -22.72 16.55
N PHE A 20 -0.62 -21.59 17.21
CA PHE A 20 -0.46 -20.31 16.55
C PHE A 20 0.98 -20.32 16.07
N ALA A 21 1.22 -20.81 14.85
CA ALA A 21 2.46 -20.53 14.16
C ALA A 21 2.51 -19.01 14.13
N ALA A 22 3.42 -18.43 14.91
CA ALA A 22 3.67 -17.00 14.83
C ALA A 22 3.86 -16.69 13.35
N ASP A 23 3.06 -15.76 12.82
CA ASP A 23 3.22 -15.35 11.44
C ASP A 23 4.69 -14.92 11.28
N PRO A 24 5.48 -15.58 10.41
CA PRO A 24 6.93 -15.36 10.34
C PRO A 24 7.31 -13.95 9.89
N PHE A 25 6.31 -13.10 9.61
CA PHE A 25 6.43 -11.76 9.08
C PHE A 25 5.78 -10.65 9.92
N GLN A 26 5.34 -10.92 11.16
CA GLN A 26 4.76 -9.87 12.03
C GLN A 26 5.68 -8.67 12.29
N GLU A 27 7.00 -8.86 12.22
CA GLU A 27 8.00 -7.81 12.47
C GLU A 27 8.35 -6.98 11.20
N GLY A 28 7.62 -7.15 10.09
CA GLY A 28 7.93 -6.49 8.82
C GLY A 28 9.24 -7.00 8.20
N SER A 29 9.94 -6.17 7.42
CA SER A 29 11.17 -6.58 6.68
C SER A 29 12.46 -5.83 7.11
N PRO A 30 13.01 -6.06 8.32
CA PRO A 30 14.23 -5.40 8.79
C PRO A 30 15.39 -5.40 7.78
N LYS A 31 16.20 -4.33 7.78
CA LYS A 31 17.42 -4.20 6.95
C LYS A 31 18.44 -5.33 7.15
N THR A 32 18.38 -6.03 8.29
CA THR A 32 19.26 -7.15 8.62
C THR A 32 18.86 -8.46 7.93
N TRP A 33 17.67 -8.52 7.31
CA TRP A 33 17.22 -9.74 6.64
C TRP A 33 18.02 -10.00 5.35
N PRO A 34 18.36 -11.27 5.06
CA PRO A 34 18.88 -11.61 3.74
C PRO A 34 17.78 -11.39 2.68
N GLN A 35 18.19 -10.97 1.48
CA GLN A 35 17.26 -10.66 0.38
C GLN A 35 16.27 -11.80 0.10
N SER A 36 16.70 -13.06 0.18
CA SER A 36 15.81 -14.22 -0.02
C SER A 36 14.67 -14.30 1.00
N ARG A 37 14.87 -13.82 2.23
CA ARG A 37 13.80 -13.75 3.23
C ARG A 37 12.84 -12.59 2.91
N VAL A 38 13.38 -11.46 2.49
CA VAL A 38 12.60 -10.29 2.06
C VAL A 38 11.73 -10.65 0.84
N ASP A 39 12.28 -11.36 -0.14
CA ASP A 39 11.53 -11.81 -1.32
C ASP A 39 10.39 -12.77 -0.93
N ARG A 40 10.63 -13.68 0.03
CA ARG A 40 9.57 -14.57 0.55
C ARG A 40 8.47 -13.80 1.27
N PHE A 41 8.82 -12.74 1.99
CA PHE A 41 7.86 -11.85 2.64
C PHE A 41 6.94 -11.21 1.59
N TYR A 42 7.48 -10.47 0.62
CA TYR A 42 6.66 -9.83 -0.41
C TYR A 42 5.84 -10.82 -1.26
N ASN A 43 6.36 -12.03 -1.52
CA ASN A 43 5.60 -13.07 -2.20
C ASN A 43 4.41 -13.59 -1.37
N ALA A 44 4.55 -13.68 -0.04
CA ALA A 44 3.44 -14.04 0.84
C ALA A 44 2.35 -12.96 0.81
N LEU A 45 2.75 -11.69 0.80
CA LEU A 45 1.82 -10.56 0.74
C LEU A 45 1.05 -10.46 -0.56
N LYS A 46 1.74 -10.69 -1.70
CA LYS A 46 1.07 -10.76 -3.01
C LYS A 46 -0.04 -11.81 -3.00
N LYS A 47 0.23 -13.00 -2.46
CA LYS A 47 -0.78 -14.07 -2.32
C LYS A 47 -1.91 -13.69 -1.38
N GLN A 48 -1.61 -13.00 -0.28
CA GLN A 48 -2.64 -12.52 0.64
C GLN A 48 -3.54 -11.48 -0.04
N GLY A 49 -2.97 -10.57 -0.82
CA GLY A 49 -3.73 -9.61 -1.63
C GLY A 49 -4.66 -10.30 -2.62
N GLU A 50 -4.18 -11.33 -3.33
CA GLU A 50 -5.01 -12.14 -4.25
C GLU A 50 -6.19 -12.82 -3.54
N VAL A 51 -5.99 -13.32 -2.32
CA VAL A 51 -7.07 -13.95 -1.52
C VAL A 51 -8.12 -12.93 -1.06
N MET A 52 -7.71 -11.68 -0.85
CA MET A 52 -8.58 -10.58 -0.40
C MET A 52 -9.22 -9.82 -1.57
N ASP A 53 -9.06 -10.28 -2.82
CA ASP A 53 -9.48 -9.58 -4.06
C ASP A 53 -8.96 -8.13 -4.15
N ARG A 54 -7.76 -7.90 -3.59
CA ARG A 54 -7.13 -6.58 -3.56
C ARG A 54 -6.24 -6.40 -4.80
N PRO A 55 -6.13 -5.17 -5.33
CA PRO A 55 -5.12 -4.84 -6.31
C PRO A 55 -3.74 -5.32 -5.86
N THR A 56 -3.03 -6.04 -6.72
CA THR A 56 -1.67 -6.50 -6.41
C THR A 56 -0.76 -5.28 -6.22
N PRO A 57 -0.05 -5.17 -5.07
CA PRO A 57 0.95 -4.13 -4.87
C PRO A 57 2.06 -4.23 -5.92
N ARG A 58 2.43 -3.10 -6.52
CA ARG A 58 3.47 -3.02 -7.55
C ARG A 58 4.59 -2.10 -7.10
N SER A 59 5.73 -2.26 -7.75
CA SER A 59 6.88 -1.39 -7.50
C SER A 59 7.63 -1.08 -8.80
N ALA A 60 8.41 -0.02 -8.76
CA ALA A 60 9.44 0.24 -9.76
C ALA A 60 10.68 0.84 -9.09
N VAL A 61 11.82 0.65 -9.75
CA VAL A 61 13.02 1.43 -9.45
C VAL A 61 13.00 2.67 -10.34
N LEU A 62 12.93 3.84 -9.73
CA LEU A 62 13.15 5.12 -10.39
C LEU A 62 14.61 5.52 -10.22
N SER A 63 15.18 6.16 -11.24
CA SER A 63 16.56 6.66 -11.17
C SER A 63 16.77 7.93 -11.99
N GLY A 64 17.72 8.75 -11.55
CA GLY A 64 18.10 10.02 -12.17
C GLY A 64 19.17 10.73 -11.33
N ASN A 65 20.04 11.51 -11.96
CA ASN A 65 21.10 12.28 -11.27
C ASN A 65 21.95 11.43 -10.29
N GLN A 66 22.34 10.22 -10.69
CA GLN A 66 23.06 9.22 -9.87
C GLN A 66 22.32 8.71 -8.62
N ILE A 67 21.03 8.99 -8.47
CA ILE A 67 20.20 8.45 -7.39
C ILE A 67 19.29 7.37 -7.99
N ARG A 68 19.06 6.28 -7.25
CA ARG A 68 17.96 5.34 -7.54
C ARG A 68 17.22 4.93 -6.29
N THR A 69 15.91 4.72 -6.40
CA THR A 69 15.07 4.26 -5.29
C THR A 69 13.91 3.43 -5.79
N LEU A 70 13.44 2.51 -4.94
CA LEU A 70 12.16 1.84 -5.07
C LEU A 70 11.03 2.83 -4.81
N VAL A 71 9.95 2.71 -5.57
CA VAL A 71 8.68 3.39 -5.36
C VAL A 71 7.57 2.35 -5.49
N PHE A 72 6.60 2.40 -4.58
CA PHE A 72 5.45 1.53 -4.53
C PHE A 72 4.18 2.28 -4.90
N ASP A 73 3.18 1.58 -5.45
CA ASP A 73 1.86 2.16 -5.77
C ASP A 73 0.92 2.25 -4.57
N PHE A 74 1.41 1.95 -3.37
CA PHE A 74 0.68 2.09 -2.10
C PHE A 74 1.25 3.19 -1.19
N GLY A 75 2.07 4.11 -1.74
CA GLY A 75 2.57 5.29 -1.03
C GLY A 75 4.06 5.23 -0.71
N SER A 76 4.57 4.09 -0.23
CA SER A 76 5.97 3.98 0.20
C SER A 76 7.00 4.29 -0.90
N ILE A 77 8.07 4.99 -0.51
CA ILE A 77 9.27 5.27 -1.31
C ILE A 77 10.48 4.75 -0.54
N GLY A 78 11.20 3.80 -1.15
CA GLY A 78 12.14 2.96 -0.42
C GLY A 78 11.43 1.92 0.43
N ALA A 79 12.17 0.93 0.93
CA ALA A 79 11.64 -0.02 1.88
C ALA A 79 12.76 -0.61 2.75
N PRO A 80 12.45 -1.00 3.99
CA PRO A 80 13.35 -1.78 4.83
C PRO A 80 13.76 -3.10 4.14
N GLY A 81 15.06 -3.43 4.20
CA GLY A 81 15.57 -4.71 3.68
C GLY A 81 15.46 -4.92 2.17
N ARG A 82 14.92 -3.94 1.41
CA ARG A 82 14.75 -4.03 -0.03
C ARG A 82 15.46 -2.86 -0.70
N GLU A 83 16.46 -3.20 -1.50
CA GLU A 83 17.28 -2.22 -2.19
C GLU A 83 16.87 -2.12 -3.68
N PRO A 84 17.00 -0.92 -4.28
CA PRO A 84 17.59 0.29 -3.72
C PRO A 84 16.63 1.16 -2.90
N SER A 85 17.05 1.64 -1.73
CA SER A 85 16.34 2.65 -0.92
C SER A 85 17.15 3.94 -0.80
N LEU A 86 16.81 4.95 -1.63
CA LEU A 86 17.62 6.15 -1.88
C LEU A 86 19.13 5.86 -1.96
N GLU A 87 19.52 5.05 -2.94
CA GLU A 87 20.92 4.72 -3.16
C GLU A 87 21.62 5.84 -3.92
N TRP A 88 22.78 6.28 -3.41
CA TRP A 88 23.65 7.25 -4.06
C TRP A 88 25.14 6.95 -3.78
N PRO A 89 26.05 7.15 -4.75
CA PRO A 89 25.79 7.09 -6.18
C PRO A 89 25.14 5.76 -6.56
N ILE A 90 24.49 5.71 -7.73
CA ILE A 90 23.88 4.48 -8.24
C ILE A 90 24.90 3.33 -8.28
N TYR A 91 24.50 2.14 -7.82
CA TYR A 91 25.33 0.93 -7.69
C TYR A 91 26.45 1.02 -6.63
N SER A 92 26.38 1.97 -5.70
CA SER A 92 27.29 2.04 -4.55
C SER A 92 26.99 0.98 -3.48
N TYR A 93 25.80 0.35 -3.54
CA TYR A 93 25.25 -0.50 -2.47
C TYR A 93 25.07 0.23 -1.13
N HIS A 94 25.11 1.57 -1.14
CA HIS A 94 24.84 2.40 0.03
C HIS A 94 23.48 3.06 -0.12
N GLY A 95 22.46 2.48 0.53
CA GLY A 95 21.14 3.08 0.68
C GLY A 95 21.15 4.13 1.79
N TYR A 96 20.72 5.36 1.48
CA TYR A 96 20.63 6.47 2.43
C TYR A 96 19.20 6.66 2.96
N GLY A 97 18.24 5.93 2.39
CA GLY A 97 16.83 5.93 2.77
C GLY A 97 16.47 4.72 3.61
N TYR A 98 15.53 4.90 4.53
CA TYR A 98 14.86 3.77 5.19
C TYR A 98 13.53 3.54 4.49
N GLU A 99 12.62 4.50 4.60
CA GLU A 99 11.34 4.59 3.91
C GLU A 99 10.85 6.04 3.99
N PHE A 100 10.13 6.50 2.97
CA PHE A 100 9.49 7.81 2.93
C PHE A 100 8.07 7.65 2.43
N GLY A 101 7.18 8.46 2.97
CA GLY A 101 5.81 8.58 2.53
C GLY A 101 5.58 9.94 1.90
N PRO A 102 4.81 10.04 0.81
CA PRO A 102 4.28 11.31 0.35
C PRO A 102 3.28 11.87 1.37
N LEU A 103 3.47 13.11 1.81
CA LEU A 103 2.49 13.79 2.66
C LEU A 103 1.40 14.41 1.77
N VAL A 104 0.18 13.89 1.84
CA VAL A 104 -0.99 14.44 1.16
C VAL A 104 -1.99 14.96 2.17
N GLY A 105 -2.43 16.19 1.95
CA GLY A 105 -3.48 16.85 2.69
C GLY A 105 -4.72 17.07 1.84
N VAL A 106 -5.89 16.91 2.43
CA VAL A 106 -7.19 17.28 1.85
C VAL A 106 -7.99 18.10 2.85
N GLU A 107 -8.71 19.09 2.33
CA GLU A 107 -9.63 19.93 3.08
C GLU A 107 -11.06 19.46 2.83
N VAL A 108 -11.73 18.97 3.86
CA VAL A 108 -13.07 18.37 3.75
C VAL A 108 -14.08 19.29 4.45
N PRO A 109 -14.79 20.16 3.71
CA PRO A 109 -15.86 20.96 4.29
C PRO A 109 -17.04 20.09 4.68
N VAL A 110 -17.62 20.37 5.85
CA VAL A 110 -18.76 19.64 6.39
C VAL A 110 -19.87 20.58 6.85
N ASP A 111 -21.09 20.04 6.86
CA ASP A 111 -22.26 20.73 7.39
C ASP A 111 -22.37 20.63 8.91
N THR A 112 -23.38 21.30 9.48
CA THR A 112 -23.67 21.28 10.93
C THR A 112 -24.02 19.90 11.51
N ASN A 113 -24.25 18.89 10.66
CA ASN A 113 -24.48 17.50 11.07
C ASN A 113 -23.23 16.62 10.83
N GLY A 114 -22.13 17.19 10.31
CA GLY A 114 -20.90 16.49 9.99
C GLY A 114 -20.89 15.79 8.63
N TYR A 115 -21.86 16.05 7.75
CA TYR A 115 -21.86 15.49 6.39
C TYR A 115 -21.02 16.35 5.44
N PHE A 116 -20.33 15.70 4.50
CA PHE A 116 -19.53 16.37 3.49
C PHE A 116 -20.37 17.35 2.65
N LEU A 117 -19.85 18.56 2.48
CA LEU A 117 -20.38 19.56 1.55
C LEU A 117 -19.57 19.54 0.24
N PRO A 118 -20.22 19.41 -0.94
CA PRO A 118 -19.50 19.43 -2.20
C PRO A 118 -18.77 20.75 -2.45
N TYR A 119 -17.57 20.68 -3.02
CA TYR A 119 -16.86 21.85 -3.54
C TYR A 119 -17.67 22.53 -4.66
N VAL A 120 -17.55 23.85 -4.76
CA VAL A 120 -18.23 24.66 -5.78
C VAL A 120 -17.24 25.18 -6.82
N ASN A 121 -17.69 25.38 -8.06
CA ASN A 121 -16.87 26.00 -9.09
C ASN A 121 -16.83 27.53 -8.88
N ASP A 122 -15.64 28.13 -8.85
CA ASP A 122 -15.43 29.57 -8.66
C ASP A 122 -15.77 30.42 -9.90
N GLY A 123 -16.20 29.79 -11.01
CA GLY A 123 -16.43 30.41 -12.30
C GLY A 123 -15.21 30.47 -13.21
N ASN A 124 -14.02 30.14 -12.71
CA ASN A 124 -12.75 30.06 -13.46
C ASN A 124 -12.30 28.61 -13.70
N GLY A 125 -13.13 27.63 -13.35
CA GLY A 125 -12.77 26.21 -13.46
C GLY A 125 -12.04 25.66 -12.23
N ASN A 126 -11.87 26.45 -11.17
CA ASN A 126 -11.34 25.94 -9.91
C ASN A 126 -12.49 25.48 -9.02
N TYR A 127 -12.26 24.40 -8.26
CA TYR A 127 -13.17 23.96 -7.21
C TYR A 127 -12.72 24.53 -5.87
N VAL A 128 -13.62 25.22 -5.17
CA VAL A 128 -13.36 25.91 -3.90
C VAL A 128 -14.36 25.51 -2.83
N ILE A 129 -14.01 25.73 -1.56
CA ILE A 129 -14.91 25.55 -0.43
C ILE A 129 -15.86 26.76 -0.34
N ASP A 130 -17.16 26.49 -0.25
CA ASP A 130 -18.17 27.52 -0.06
C ASP A 130 -18.50 27.71 1.43
N GLU A 131 -17.72 28.54 2.10
CA GLU A 131 -17.97 28.92 3.51
C GLU A 131 -19.22 29.79 3.68
N THR A 132 -19.82 30.28 2.58
CA THR A 132 -21.06 31.08 2.62
C THR A 132 -22.32 30.22 2.62
N ASN A 133 -22.18 28.91 2.35
CA ASN A 133 -23.28 27.97 2.43
C ASN A 133 -23.88 28.00 3.85
N PRO A 134 -25.19 28.23 4.02
CA PRO A 134 -25.81 28.34 5.35
C PRO A 134 -25.74 27.02 6.16
N LEU A 135 -25.41 25.91 5.51
CA LEU A 135 -25.18 24.62 6.15
C LEU A 135 -23.73 24.42 6.60
N TYR A 136 -22.78 25.20 6.09
CA TYR A 136 -21.36 25.09 6.43
C TYR A 136 -21.14 25.28 7.93
N ASP A 137 -20.39 24.35 8.53
CA ASP A 137 -19.97 24.44 9.92
C ASP A 137 -18.45 24.61 10.03
N THR A 138 -17.70 23.69 9.43
CA THR A 138 -16.24 23.69 9.51
C THR A 138 -15.61 22.94 8.35
N THR A 139 -14.29 23.00 8.27
CA THR A 139 -13.47 22.22 7.35
C THR A 139 -12.52 21.33 8.15
N TYR A 140 -12.54 20.03 7.88
CA TYR A 140 -11.56 19.10 8.42
C TYR A 140 -10.33 19.03 7.52
N HIS A 141 -9.15 19.22 8.11
CA HIS A 141 -7.87 18.98 7.45
C HIS A 141 -7.43 17.54 7.72
N ILE A 142 -7.47 16.70 6.70
CA ILE A 142 -7.02 15.32 6.78
C ILE A 142 -5.65 15.26 6.12
N ILE A 143 -4.65 14.78 6.86
CA ILE A 143 -3.29 14.59 6.38
C ILE A 143 -2.94 13.11 6.52
N ASN A 144 -2.48 12.50 5.42
CA ASN A 144 -2.03 11.12 5.39
C ASN A 144 -0.66 11.07 4.71
N ASP A 145 0.27 10.29 5.26
CA ASP A 145 1.64 10.13 4.74
C ASP A 145 1.83 8.86 3.90
N GLY A 146 0.81 8.01 3.81
CA GLY A 146 0.81 6.77 3.04
C GLY A 146 1.86 5.77 3.51
N LEU A 147 2.43 5.94 4.72
CA LEU A 147 3.42 5.03 5.25
C LEU A 147 2.76 3.76 5.77
N LEU A 148 3.18 2.62 5.24
CA LEU A 148 2.91 1.31 5.83
C LEU A 148 4.18 0.86 6.54
N ASP A 149 4.17 0.80 7.87
CA ASP A 149 5.32 0.34 8.67
C ASP A 149 5.73 -1.08 8.25
N GLY A 150 6.98 -1.23 7.79
CA GLY A 150 7.51 -2.46 7.24
C GLY A 150 7.39 -2.59 5.71
N GLY A 151 6.84 -1.57 5.03
CA GLY A 151 6.80 -1.40 3.57
C GLY A 151 5.87 -2.36 2.84
N ALA A 152 4.86 -2.89 3.52
CA ALA A 152 4.17 -4.09 3.05
C ALA A 152 2.73 -4.24 3.59
N PRO A 153 1.78 -4.72 2.76
CA PRO A 153 0.45 -5.14 3.22
C PRO A 153 0.54 -6.09 4.42
N GLY A 154 -0.40 -6.02 5.35
CA GLY A 154 -0.52 -6.92 6.51
C GLY A 154 0.46 -6.70 7.68
N ALA A 155 1.52 -5.91 7.54
CA ALA A 155 2.44 -5.63 8.65
C ALA A 155 1.92 -4.53 9.61
N SER A 156 1.15 -3.58 9.09
CA SER A 156 0.67 -2.39 9.82
C SER A 156 -0.36 -1.59 8.98
N GLU A 157 -1.35 -2.27 8.41
CA GLU A 157 -2.36 -1.57 7.60
C GLU A 157 -3.21 -0.64 8.48
N GLU A 158 -3.40 0.60 8.02
CA GLU A 158 -4.53 1.42 8.46
C GLU A 158 -5.79 0.74 7.92
N LEU A 159 -6.59 0.13 8.79
CA LEU A 159 -7.81 -0.58 8.42
C LEU A 159 -9.05 0.16 8.93
N SER A 160 -10.10 0.13 8.12
CA SER A 160 -11.44 0.57 8.47
C SER A 160 -12.05 -0.31 9.56
N PRO A 161 -13.15 0.12 10.21
CA PRO A 161 -13.95 -0.75 11.08
C PRO A 161 -14.44 -2.03 10.39
N ASP A 162 -14.59 -1.99 9.07
CA ASP A 162 -15.00 -3.13 8.23
C ASP A 162 -13.80 -3.91 7.67
N ASN A 163 -12.58 -3.64 8.16
CA ASN A 163 -11.33 -4.30 7.81
C ASN A 163 -10.84 -4.02 6.37
N GLU A 164 -11.21 -2.86 5.83
CA GLU A 164 -10.75 -2.35 4.53
C GLU A 164 -9.55 -1.43 4.67
N PRO A 165 -8.49 -1.53 3.85
CA PRO A 165 -7.35 -0.63 3.94
C PRO A 165 -7.73 0.83 3.66
N TRP A 166 -7.36 1.73 4.56
CA TRP A 166 -7.48 3.19 4.45
C TRP A 166 -6.18 3.87 3.95
N GLY A 167 -5.20 3.07 3.54
CA GLY A 167 -3.98 3.54 2.89
C GLY A 167 -4.15 3.84 1.39
N TRP A 168 -3.03 4.02 0.70
CA TRP A 168 -3.01 4.52 -0.68
C TRP A 168 -3.10 3.38 -1.69
N GLN A 169 -3.97 2.39 -1.46
CA GLN A 169 -4.11 1.26 -2.35
C GLN A 169 -4.35 1.74 -3.80
N PRO A 170 -3.68 1.12 -4.79
CA PRO A 170 -3.81 1.55 -6.16
C PRO A 170 -5.26 1.34 -6.64
N LEU A 171 -5.77 2.32 -7.38
CA LEU A 171 -7.07 2.19 -8.01
C LEU A 171 -7.06 1.15 -9.13
N ASP A 172 -8.19 0.47 -9.31
CA ASP A 172 -8.39 -0.42 -10.45
C ASP A 172 -8.19 0.31 -11.77
N ASN A 173 -7.57 -0.38 -12.74
CA ASN A 173 -7.30 0.13 -14.08
C ASN A 173 -6.38 1.37 -14.16
N TYR A 174 -5.63 1.69 -13.10
CA TYR A 174 -4.57 2.71 -13.15
C TYR A 174 -3.21 2.17 -13.59
N ALA A 175 -3.03 0.84 -13.63
CA ALA A 175 -1.86 0.16 -14.18
C ALA A 175 -2.30 -0.95 -15.14
N ASN A 176 -1.42 -1.36 -16.07
CA ASN A 176 -1.67 -2.57 -16.85
C ASN A 176 -1.83 -3.78 -15.90
N PRO A 177 -2.98 -4.49 -15.87
CA PRO A 177 -3.17 -5.64 -15.00
C PRO A 177 -2.16 -6.77 -15.23
N ALA A 178 -1.60 -6.86 -16.44
CA ALA A 178 -0.57 -7.84 -16.78
C ALA A 178 0.86 -7.42 -16.37
N SER A 179 1.05 -6.18 -15.90
CA SER A 179 2.34 -5.65 -15.45
C SER A 179 2.50 -5.81 -13.94
N GLU A 180 3.67 -6.29 -13.51
CA GLU A 180 4.09 -6.28 -12.09
C GLU A 180 4.71 -4.95 -11.66
N SER A 181 4.87 -4.01 -12.60
CA SER A 181 5.43 -2.68 -12.33
C SER A 181 4.36 -1.60 -12.38
N ILE A 182 4.55 -0.55 -11.59
CA ILE A 182 3.75 0.68 -11.67
C ILE A 182 3.89 1.33 -13.06
N PRO A 183 2.94 2.18 -13.49
CA PRO A 183 3.06 2.91 -14.74
C PRO A 183 4.29 3.81 -14.76
N LEU A 184 5.16 3.63 -15.76
CA LEU A 184 6.35 4.46 -15.95
C LEU A 184 6.31 5.18 -17.30
N SER A 185 6.63 6.46 -17.31
CA SER A 185 6.59 7.32 -18.52
C SER A 185 7.40 6.80 -19.71
N HIS A 186 8.39 5.95 -19.47
CA HIS A 186 9.27 5.36 -20.48
C HIS A 186 8.96 3.88 -20.77
N LYS A 187 7.90 3.31 -20.17
CA LYS A 187 7.49 1.91 -20.34
C LYS A 187 6.00 1.81 -20.67
N PRO A 188 5.62 2.02 -21.94
CA PRO A 188 4.21 1.99 -22.34
C PRO A 188 3.48 0.67 -22.05
N ASP A 189 4.21 -0.43 -21.98
CA ASP A 189 3.72 -1.75 -21.57
C ASP A 189 3.20 -1.80 -20.13
N THR A 190 3.60 -0.85 -19.28
CA THR A 190 3.09 -0.72 -17.91
C THR A 190 1.77 0.06 -17.81
N TRP A 191 1.32 0.69 -18.90
CA TRP A 191 0.15 1.58 -18.89
C TRP A 191 -1.16 0.80 -19.08
N PRO A 192 -2.24 1.20 -18.39
CA PRO A 192 -3.55 0.62 -18.64
C PRO A 192 -4.04 0.99 -20.05
N SER A 193 -4.86 0.13 -20.65
CA SER A 193 -5.44 0.34 -21.99
C SER A 193 -6.27 1.62 -22.08
N SER A 194 -6.89 2.03 -20.97
CA SER A 194 -7.69 3.26 -20.85
C SER A 194 -6.90 4.52 -21.17
N TRP A 195 -5.56 4.50 -21.04
CA TRP A 195 -4.70 5.64 -21.37
C TRP A 195 -4.46 5.79 -22.87
N ASN A 196 -4.95 4.87 -23.72
CA ASN A 196 -4.81 4.93 -25.18
C ASN A 196 -3.38 5.17 -25.67
N ASN A 197 -2.40 4.56 -24.98
CA ASN A 197 -0.98 4.75 -25.24
C ASN A 197 -0.50 6.22 -25.15
N GLN A 198 -1.15 7.02 -24.29
CA GLN A 198 -0.77 8.39 -23.98
C GLN A 198 -0.42 8.52 -22.50
N TRP A 199 0.79 8.99 -22.20
CA TRP A 199 1.21 9.25 -20.83
C TRP A 199 0.46 10.48 -20.27
N PRO A 200 -0.31 10.34 -19.18
CA PRO A 200 -1.08 11.46 -18.62
C PRO A 200 -0.22 12.44 -17.81
N GLY A 201 0.97 12.02 -17.36
CA GLY A 201 1.74 12.69 -16.31
C GLY A 201 2.93 13.52 -16.78
N THR A 202 2.88 14.20 -17.93
CA THR A 202 3.89 15.25 -18.19
C THR A 202 3.57 16.43 -17.29
N TYR A 203 4.41 16.68 -16.27
CA TYR A 203 4.40 17.95 -15.56
C TYR A 203 4.49 19.08 -16.58
N LYS A 204 3.44 19.91 -16.65
CA LYS A 204 3.47 21.14 -17.41
C LYS A 204 3.86 22.23 -16.43
N ALA A 205 5.10 22.69 -16.50
CA ALA A 205 5.46 23.95 -15.88
C ALA A 205 4.64 25.04 -16.58
N ASN A 206 3.78 25.73 -15.84
CA ASN A 206 3.15 26.96 -16.31
C ASN A 206 4.16 28.11 -16.26
#